data_AF-A0A0D8Y1R8-F1
#
_entry.id   AF-A0A0D8Y1R8-F1
#
_cell.length_a   1.000
_cell.length_b   1.000
_cell.length_c   1.000
_cell.angle_alpha   90.00
_cell.angle_beta   90.00
_cell.angle_gamma   90.00
#
_symmetry.space_group_name_H-M   'P 1'
#
loop_
_entity.id
_entity.type
_entity.pdbx_description
1 polymer ?
#
loop_
_entity_poly.entity_id
_entity_poly.type
_entity_poly.pdbx_seq_one_letter_code
_entity_poly.pdbx_strand_id
1 'polypeptide(L)'
;MRAELLLLVIVTFFGVVFSNEGIICSLCKGGLTGMTNSIQSNYTLMRQMGDSISQACGQVPNQQQRKACQLTLDNHFPLFMKTFVQQPTTSADEICKGMGYC
;
A
#
# COMPACT_ATOMS: atom_id res chain seq x y z
N MET A 1 48.43 -2.93 4.66
CA MET A 1 47.70 -1.69 5.05
C MET A 1 46.77 -1.15 3.96
N ARG A 2 47.20 -0.90 2.71
CA ARG A 2 46.30 -0.35 1.65
C ARG A 2 45.26 -1.34 1.09
N ALA A 3 45.63 -2.61 0.91
CA ALA A 3 44.75 -3.64 0.36
C ALA A 3 43.60 -4.03 1.32
N GLU A 4 43.86 -4.04 2.63
CA GLU A 4 42.86 -4.37 3.65
C GLU A 4 41.84 -3.24 3.85
N LEU A 5 42.30 -1.99 3.69
CA LEU A 5 41.42 -0.82 3.68
C LEU A 5 40.49 -0.83 2.46
N LEU A 6 41.02 -1.21 1.29
CA LEU A 6 40.22 -1.40 0.06
C LEU A 6 39.18 -2.52 0.21
N LEU A 7 39.55 -3.64 0.83
CA LEU A 7 38.64 -4.75 1.11
C LEU A 7 37.49 -4.34 2.05
N LEU A 8 37.78 -3.58 3.11
CA LEU A 8 36.77 -3.04 4.03
C LEU A 8 35.82 -2.05 3.34
N VAL A 9 36.34 -1.18 2.47
CA VAL A 9 35.52 -0.25 1.68
C VAL A 9 34.64 -1.01 0.69
N ILE A 10 35.15 -2.05 0.03
CA ILE A 10 34.36 -2.87 -0.90
C ILE A 10 33.26 -3.64 -0.16
N VAL A 11 33.57 -4.27 0.98
CA VAL A 11 32.59 -5.02 1.78
C VAL A 11 31.51 -4.11 2.35
N THR A 12 31.86 -2.91 2.82
CA THR A 12 30.87 -1.93 3.31
C THR A 12 30.02 -1.37 2.16
N PHE A 13 30.62 -1.06 1.01
CA PHE A 13 29.90 -0.55 -0.15
C PHE A 13 28.94 -1.59 -0.74
N PHE A 14 29.38 -2.84 -0.93
CA PHE A 14 28.50 -3.93 -1.37
C PHE A 14 27.45 -4.29 -0.31
N GLY A 15 27.82 -4.30 0.98
CA GLY A 15 26.86 -4.51 2.08
C GLY A 15 25.73 -3.48 2.07
N VAL A 16 26.02 -2.21 1.84
CA VAL A 16 25.01 -1.13 1.75
C VAL A 16 24.12 -1.29 0.51
N VAL A 17 24.66 -1.73 -0.63
CA VAL A 17 23.89 -1.91 -1.87
C VAL A 17 22.90 -3.09 -1.76
N PHE A 18 23.29 -4.22 -1.15
CA PHE A 18 22.37 -5.34 -0.89
C PHE A 18 21.41 -5.09 0.28
N SER A 19 21.71 -4.13 1.17
CA SER A 19 20.82 -3.74 2.27
C SER A 19 19.64 -2.87 1.81
N ASN A 20 19.78 -2.15 0.69
CA ASN A 20 18.82 -1.14 0.30
C ASN A 20 17.47 -1.76 -0.11
N GLU A 21 17.49 -2.88 -0.85
CA GLU A 21 16.27 -3.61 -1.21
C GLU A 21 15.56 -4.18 0.02
N GLY A 22 16.29 -4.76 0.99
CA GLY A 22 15.72 -5.26 2.23
C GLY A 22 15.11 -4.16 3.11
N ILE A 23 15.76 -3.00 3.19
CA ILE A 23 15.27 -1.84 3.94
C ILE A 23 14.03 -1.25 3.26
N ILE A 24 14.07 -1.03 1.94
CA ILE A 24 12.94 -0.50 1.16
C ILE A 24 11.74 -1.45 1.24
N CYS A 25 11.96 -2.77 1.10
CA CYS A 25 10.91 -3.78 1.26
C CYS A 25 10.26 -3.71 2.64
N SER A 26 11.07 -3.57 3.70
CA SER A 26 10.60 -3.49 5.08
C SER A 26 9.81 -2.21 5.34
N LEU A 27 10.27 -1.07 4.83
CA LEU A 27 9.56 0.21 4.94
C LEU A 27 8.24 0.19 4.18
N CYS A 28 8.21 -0.37 2.98
CA CYS A 28 6.99 -0.53 2.20
C CYS A 28 5.95 -1.35 2.96
N LYS A 29 6.35 -2.53 3.46
CA LYS A 29 5.47 -3.43 4.22
C LYS A 29 4.95 -2.78 5.50
N GLY A 30 5.84 -2.16 6.26
CA GLY A 30 5.51 -1.45 7.49
C GLY A 30 4.56 -0.28 7.26
N GLY A 31 4.81 0.51 6.22
CA GLY A 31 3.95 1.64 5.82
C GLY A 31 2.55 1.19 5.46
N LEU A 32 2.42 0.18 4.58
CA LEU A 32 1.11 -0.36 4.18
C LEU A 32 0.34 -0.94 5.36
N THR A 33 1.03 -1.69 6.24
CA THR A 33 0.42 -2.26 7.44
C THR A 33 -0.06 -1.15 8.38
N GLY A 34 0.75 -0.11 8.59
CA GLY A 34 0.37 1.07 9.37
C GLY A 34 -0.85 1.78 8.80
N MET A 35 -0.88 2.01 7.49
CA MET A 35 -2.02 2.63 6.80
C MET A 35 -3.29 1.81 6.97
N THR A 36 -3.24 0.50 6.70
CA THR A 36 -4.40 -0.40 6.85
C THR A 36 -4.92 -0.38 8.28
N ASN A 37 -4.04 -0.46 9.27
CA ASN A 37 -4.43 -0.40 10.68
C ASN A 37 -5.07 0.94 11.05
N SER A 38 -4.51 2.06 10.59
CA SER A 38 -5.09 3.39 10.83
C SER A 38 -6.46 3.57 10.20
N ILE A 39 -6.65 3.08 8.97
CA ILE A 39 -7.95 3.13 8.28
C ILE A 39 -8.98 2.26 8.99
N GLN A 40 -8.62 1.02 9.33
CA GLN A 40 -9.55 0.07 9.96
C GLN A 40 -9.93 0.43 11.40
N SER A 41 -9.03 1.07 12.14
CA SER A 41 -9.28 1.47 13.53
C SER A 41 -10.02 2.80 13.66
N ASN A 42 -10.16 3.58 12.58
CA ASN A 42 -10.77 4.90 12.59
C ASN A 42 -11.94 4.99 11.60
N TYR A 43 -13.16 4.94 12.13
CA TYR A 43 -14.39 5.02 11.34
C TYR A 43 -14.47 6.31 10.50
N THR A 44 -14.01 7.45 11.04
CA THR A 44 -14.02 8.73 10.33
C THR A 44 -13.09 8.71 9.12
N LEU A 45 -11.87 8.20 9.27
CA LEU A 45 -10.92 8.06 8.15
C LEU A 45 -11.46 7.09 7.09
N MET A 46 -12.02 5.95 7.53
CA MET A 46 -12.63 4.99 6.62
C MET A 46 -13.80 5.60 5.84
N ARG A 47 -14.64 6.43 6.49
CA ARG A 47 -15.73 7.13 5.83
C ARG A 47 -15.22 8.20 4.85
N GLN A 48 -14.25 9.02 5.25
CA GLN A 48 -13.65 10.03 4.37
C GLN A 48 -13.01 9.43 3.12
N MET A 49 -12.33 8.29 3.28
CA MET A 49 -11.77 7.54 2.16
C MET A 49 -12.88 7.01 1.23
N GLY A 50 -13.98 6.50 1.80
CA GLY A 50 -15.16 6.09 1.02
C GLY A 50 -15.81 7.24 0.26
N ASP A 51 -15.98 8.40 0.90
CA ASP A 51 -16.53 9.61 0.29
C ASP A 51 -15.63 10.08 -0.88
N SER A 52 -14.30 10.03 -0.71
CA SER A 52 -13.35 10.40 -1.76
C SER A 52 -13.43 9.46 -2.97
N ILE A 53 -13.60 8.15 -2.76
CA ILE A 53 -13.73 7.19 -3.86
C ILE A 53 -15.13 7.29 -4.49
N SER A 54 -16.17 7.59 -3.71
CA SER A 54 -17.53 7.85 -4.21
C SER A 54 -17.57 9.06 -5.16
N GLN A 55 -16.73 10.09 -4.94
CA GLN A 55 -16.56 11.19 -5.89
C GLN A 55 -16.02 10.73 -7.25
N ALA A 56 -15.15 9.71 -7.27
CA ALA A 56 -14.63 9.15 -8.53
C ALA A 56 -15.72 8.48 -9.36
N CYS A 57 -16.80 7.96 -8.74
CA CYS A 57 -17.96 7.48 -9.48
C CYS A 57 -18.60 8.58 -10.35
N GLY A 58 -18.43 9.86 -10.00
CA GLY A 58 -18.90 10.99 -10.80
C GLY A 58 -18.35 11.00 -12.25
N GLN A 59 -17.21 10.35 -12.47
CA GLN A 59 -16.57 10.19 -13.77
C GLN A 59 -17.21 9.09 -14.64
N VAL A 60 -18.07 8.24 -14.07
CA VAL A 60 -18.74 7.15 -14.81
C VAL A 60 -19.75 7.73 -15.80
N PRO A 61 -19.55 7.60 -17.13
CA PRO A 61 -20.38 8.30 -18.11
C PRO A 61 -21.85 7.89 -18.05
N ASN A 62 -22.11 6.59 -17.89
CA ASN A 62 -23.45 6.05 -17.80
C ASN A 62 -24.12 6.42 -16.46
N GLN A 63 -25.30 7.04 -16.52
CA GLN A 63 -26.01 7.54 -15.34
C GLN A 63 -26.44 6.43 -14.36
N GLN A 64 -26.93 5.30 -14.87
CA GLN A 64 -27.33 4.17 -14.02
C GLN A 64 -26.13 3.55 -13.31
N GLN A 65 -25.02 3.34 -14.04
CA GLN A 65 -23.78 2.82 -13.45
C GLN A 65 -23.16 3.80 -12.45
N ARG A 66 -23.19 5.10 -12.72
CA ARG A 66 -22.76 6.15 -11.80
C ARG A 66 -23.52 6.08 -10.47
N LYS A 67 -24.85 6.01 -10.56
CA LYS A 67 -25.71 5.93 -9.37
C LYS A 67 -25.49 4.63 -8.60
N ALA A 68 -25.31 3.51 -9.31
CA ALA A 68 -24.98 2.23 -8.69
C ALA A 68 -23.62 2.28 -7.98
N CYS A 69 -22.59 2.81 -8.63
CA CYS A 69 -21.26 2.99 -8.05
C CYS A 69 -21.29 3.81 -6.76
N GLN A 70 -21.96 4.96 -6.78
CA GLN A 70 -22.13 5.83 -5.60
C GLN A 70 -22.85 5.09 -4.47
N LEU A 71 -24.01 4.48 -4.74
CA LEU A 71 -24.77 3.73 -3.74
C LEU A 71 -23.98 2.55 -3.16
N THR A 72 -23.24 1.83 -3.99
CA THR A 72 -22.41 0.72 -3.54
C THR A 72 -21.30 1.19 -2.61
N LEU A 73 -20.58 2.26 -2.96
CA LEU A 73 -19.52 2.78 -2.10
C LEU A 73 -20.08 3.42 -0.84
N ASP A 74 -21.12 4.24 -0.93
CA ASP A 74 -21.70 4.92 0.24
C ASP A 74 -22.21 3.92 1.31
N ASN A 75 -22.78 2.79 0.89
CA ASN A 75 -23.37 1.80 1.80
C ASN A 75 -22.42 0.64 2.15
N HIS A 76 -21.44 0.33 1.29
CA HIS A 76 -20.65 -0.88 1.42
C HIS A 76 -19.14 -0.64 1.42
N PHE A 77 -18.66 0.61 1.35
CA PHE A 77 -17.22 0.88 1.38
C PHE A 77 -16.49 0.30 2.61
N PRO A 78 -17.02 0.39 3.84
CA PRO A 78 -16.36 -0.24 4.99
C PRO A 78 -16.24 -1.77 4.86
N LEU A 79 -17.26 -2.42 4.31
CA LEU A 79 -17.25 -3.86 4.04
C LEU A 79 -16.26 -4.19 2.93
N PHE A 80 -16.27 -3.42 1.84
CA PHE A 80 -15.33 -3.53 0.74
C PHE A 80 -13.89 -3.41 1.23
N MET A 81 -13.56 -2.42 2.06
CA MET A 81 -12.22 -2.27 2.63
C MET A 81 -11.82 -3.40 3.56
N LYS A 82 -12.73 -3.85 4.42
CA LYS A 82 -12.47 -5.01 5.27
C LYS A 82 -12.17 -6.26 4.44
N THR A 83 -12.94 -6.52 3.39
CA THR A 83 -12.75 -7.67 2.50
C THR A 83 -11.50 -7.52 1.65
N PHE A 84 -11.25 -6.31 1.12
CA PHE A 84 -10.11 -6.01 0.26
C PHE A 84 -8.81 -6.36 0.99
N VAL A 85 -8.56 -5.80 2.17
CA VAL A 85 -7.28 -6.00 2.86
C VAL A 85 -7.06 -7.44 3.38
N GLN A 86 -8.12 -8.26 3.41
CA GLN A 86 -8.03 -9.67 3.77
C GLN A 86 -7.67 -10.57 2.57
N GLN A 87 -7.65 -10.03 1.34
CA GLN A 87 -7.28 -10.83 0.18
C GLN A 87 -5.77 -11.11 0.15
N PRO A 88 -5.34 -12.33 -0.23
CA PRO A 88 -3.92 -12.65 -0.35
C PRO A 88 -3.18 -11.74 -1.34
N THR A 89 -3.86 -11.39 -2.45
CA THR A 89 -3.36 -10.55 -3.54
C THR A 89 -3.16 -9.08 -3.15
N THR A 90 -3.70 -8.66 -2.02
CA THR A 90 -3.58 -7.29 -1.49
C THR A 90 -2.79 -7.27 -0.19
N SER A 91 -2.10 -8.36 0.15
CA SER A 91 -1.18 -8.37 1.27
C SER A 91 -0.08 -7.34 1.04
N ALA A 92 0.46 -6.78 2.12
CA ALA A 92 1.56 -5.82 2.02
C ALA A 92 2.77 -6.39 1.26
N ASP A 93 3.00 -7.71 1.36
CA ASP A 93 4.04 -8.40 0.61
C ASP A 93 3.81 -8.37 -0.90
N GLU A 94 2.62 -8.76 -1.36
CA GLU A 94 2.27 -8.78 -2.78
C GLU A 94 2.21 -7.38 -3.39
N ILE A 95 1.73 -6.38 -2.65
CA ILE A 95 1.75 -4.98 -3.11
C ILE A 95 3.19 -4.49 -3.25
N CYS A 96 4.05 -4.71 -2.26
CA CYS A 96 5.43 -4.26 -2.34
C CYS A 96 6.22 -4.97 -3.44
N LYS A 97 5.95 -6.25 -3.71
CA LYS A 97 6.47 -6.98 -4.87
C LYS A 97 6.00 -6.38 -6.20
N GLY A 98 4.70 -6.09 -6.31
CA GLY A 98 4.14 -5.45 -7.50
C GLY A 98 4.74 -4.07 -7.80
N MET A 99 5.23 -3.38 -6.77
CA MET A 99 5.92 -2.09 -6.89
C MET A 99 7.43 -2.20 -7.15
N GLY A 100 8.02 -3.41 -7.11
CA GLY A 100 9.46 -3.62 -7.23
C GLY A 100 10.25 -3.17 -6.00
N TYR A 101 9.59 -3.03 -4.85
CA TYR A 101 10.22 -2.74 -3.55
C TYR A 101 10.58 -4.00 -2.79
N CYS A 102 9.94 -5.10 -3.17
CA CYS A 102 10.31 -6.49 -2.94
C CYS A 102 10.15 -7.20 -4.31
#